data_AF-A0A1I4ZPG8-F1
#
_entry.id   AF-A0A1I4ZPG8-F1
#
_cell.length_a   1.000
_cell.length_b   1.000
_cell.length_c   1.000
_cell.angle_alpha   90.00
_cell.angle_beta   90.00
_cell.angle_gamma   90.00
#
_symmetry.space_group_name_H-M   'P 1'
#
loop_
_entity.id
_entity.type
_entity.pdbx_description
1 polymer ?
#
loop_
_entity_poly.entity_id
_entity_poly.type
_entity_poly.pdbx_seq_one_letter_code
_entity_poly.pdbx_strand_id
1 'polypeptide(L)'
;MGQADLRFGGSSGVAVAKSKAPTVDEAVAELVAQLPSDELALVLVFLSPCYDPHRFIAEITRHFADTPVCGCTTAGELAPDGWDENSVVAMTFSQADFNAVVRPILNLANFHVEDGRRIGSELRHELLRTTSEVSGGNPFGLVLIDGMCRREEAVMSALYASLDNIPIVGGSAGDGLRFERTWVFFDGRAHTDAALLILLNTSLPFRVFKCDNFEPTTQKMVVTEADIEQRVVKELNAEPAAAEYSRAVGIIDAKLDPFSFASHPVLVRVGGSYYARSIQRVDPDGSLRFFCAIDEGMVLTTATSCSLVGATRDAFAETRDQIGDVSLYIGFECLLRRLDAEQHQLSREMSELYRQNRVVGFHTYGEQFGSMHVNQTFTGVAIGRRPT
;
A
#
# COMPACT_ATOMS: atom_id res chain seq x y z
N MET A 1 -8.78 28.46 -18.79
CA MET A 1 -9.19 27.52 -17.74
C MET A 1 -10.45 26.83 -18.21
N GLY A 2 -10.30 25.61 -18.75
CA GLY A 2 -11.40 24.82 -19.28
C GLY A 2 -12.23 24.19 -18.15
N GLN A 3 -13.37 23.57 -18.47
CA GLN A 3 -14.19 22.83 -17.49
C GLN A 3 -13.41 21.71 -16.77
N ALA A 4 -12.33 21.18 -17.37
CA ALA A 4 -11.43 20.20 -16.76
C ALA A 4 -10.64 20.78 -15.55
N ASP A 5 -10.18 22.03 -15.62
CA ASP A 5 -9.42 22.71 -14.54
C ASP A 5 -10.24 22.88 -13.25
N LEU A 6 -11.57 22.84 -13.32
CA LEU A 6 -12.45 22.97 -12.16
C LEU A 6 -12.62 21.65 -11.39
N ARG A 7 -12.32 20.51 -12.02
CA ARG A 7 -12.49 19.16 -11.42
C ARG A 7 -11.20 18.58 -10.85
N PHE A 8 -10.05 18.90 -11.43
CA PHE A 8 -8.78 18.74 -10.74
C PHE A 8 -8.69 19.85 -9.70
N GLY A 9 -9.03 19.57 -8.44
CA GLY A 9 -9.03 20.58 -7.38
C GLY A 9 -7.75 21.43 -7.45
N GLY A 10 -7.91 22.69 -7.90
CA GLY A 10 -7.00 23.48 -8.77
C GLY A 10 -5.53 23.69 -8.38
N SER A 11 -4.89 22.71 -7.77
CA SER A 11 -3.58 22.78 -7.13
C SER A 11 -2.72 21.52 -7.29
N SER A 12 -3.27 20.37 -7.69
CA SER A 12 -2.57 19.08 -7.55
C SER A 12 -2.47 18.19 -8.79
N GLY A 13 -3.09 18.58 -9.91
CA GLY A 13 -3.16 17.72 -11.11
C GLY A 13 -3.88 16.38 -10.90
N VAL A 14 -4.47 16.14 -9.73
CA VAL A 14 -5.16 14.90 -9.36
C VAL A 14 -6.60 15.22 -8.96
N ALA A 15 -7.55 14.46 -9.50
CA ALA A 15 -8.94 14.48 -9.08
C ALA A 15 -9.30 13.14 -8.43
N VAL A 16 -10.13 13.18 -7.40
CA VAL A 16 -10.49 12.02 -6.58
C VAL A 16 -12.01 11.89 -6.58
N ALA A 17 -12.49 10.67 -6.77
CA ALA A 17 -13.89 10.32 -6.67
C ALA A 17 -14.09 9.11 -5.76
N LYS A 18 -15.30 9.00 -5.23
CA LYS A 18 -15.74 7.91 -4.38
C LYS A 18 -17.13 7.46 -4.79
N SER A 19 -17.40 6.16 -4.68
CA SER A 19 -18.76 5.64 -4.71
C SER A 19 -18.98 4.56 -3.65
N LYS A 20 -20.21 4.48 -3.17
CA LYS A 20 -20.75 3.38 -2.32
C LYS A 20 -22.01 2.77 -2.93
N ALA A 21 -22.25 2.99 -4.22
CA ALA A 21 -23.45 2.50 -4.85
C ALA A 21 -23.48 0.96 -4.79
N PRO A 22 -24.66 0.34 -4.58
CA PRO A 22 -24.75 -1.08 -4.31
C PRO A 22 -24.39 -1.96 -5.53
N THR A 23 -24.40 -1.39 -6.73
CA THR A 23 -24.12 -2.11 -7.97
C THR A 23 -22.91 -1.54 -8.69
N VAL A 24 -22.22 -2.39 -9.47
CA VAL A 24 -21.08 -1.98 -10.30
C VAL A 24 -21.47 -0.85 -11.25
N ASP A 25 -22.61 -0.95 -11.92
CA ASP A 25 -23.00 0.00 -12.97
C ASP A 25 -23.29 1.38 -12.37
N GLU A 26 -23.98 1.43 -11.22
CA GLU A 26 -24.22 2.69 -10.50
C GLU A 26 -22.92 3.26 -9.93
N ALA A 27 -22.03 2.41 -9.40
CA ALA A 27 -20.77 2.87 -8.84
C ALA A 27 -19.86 3.48 -9.90
N VAL A 28 -19.75 2.83 -11.07
CA VAL A 28 -19.00 3.37 -12.21
C VAL A 28 -19.62 4.68 -12.70
N ALA A 29 -20.96 4.75 -12.83
CA ALA A 29 -21.64 5.96 -13.24
C ALA A 29 -21.37 7.14 -12.28
N GLU A 30 -21.40 6.90 -10.96
CA GLU A 30 -21.07 7.90 -9.95
C GLU A 30 -19.62 8.38 -10.04
N LEU A 31 -18.66 7.46 -10.24
CA LEU A 31 -17.25 7.82 -10.38
C LEU A 31 -17.00 8.64 -11.64
N VAL A 32 -17.52 8.21 -12.79
CA VAL A 32 -17.36 8.90 -14.08
C VAL A 32 -17.99 10.30 -14.04
N ALA A 33 -19.11 10.48 -13.34
CA ALA A 33 -19.74 11.79 -13.18
C ALA A 33 -18.87 12.77 -12.36
N GLN A 34 -18.09 12.26 -11.40
CA GLN A 34 -17.24 13.04 -10.51
C GLN A 34 -15.85 13.33 -11.13
N LEU A 35 -15.34 12.42 -11.95
CA LEU A 35 -13.99 12.50 -12.50
C LEU A 35 -13.94 13.35 -13.80
N PRO A 36 -12.81 14.00 -14.10
CA PRO A 36 -12.47 14.42 -15.46
C PRO A 36 -12.33 13.21 -16.38
N SER A 37 -12.55 13.39 -17.69
CA SER A 37 -12.53 12.29 -18.67
C SER A 37 -11.56 12.50 -19.84
N ASP A 38 -10.87 13.64 -19.87
CA ASP A 38 -9.97 14.07 -20.93
C ASP A 38 -8.59 14.47 -20.37
N GLU A 39 -7.57 14.38 -21.22
CA GLU A 39 -6.18 14.77 -20.90
C GLU A 39 -5.64 14.09 -19.63
N LEU A 40 -5.90 12.79 -19.49
CA LEU A 40 -5.47 11.98 -18.33
C LEU A 40 -4.23 11.14 -18.63
N ALA A 41 -3.28 11.14 -17.70
CA ALA A 41 -2.09 10.30 -17.74
C ALA A 41 -2.36 8.90 -17.15
N LEU A 42 -3.25 8.82 -16.15
CA LEU A 42 -3.53 7.59 -15.40
C LEU A 42 -4.89 7.67 -14.70
N VAL A 43 -5.57 6.53 -14.59
CA VAL A 43 -6.66 6.31 -13.64
C VAL A 43 -6.25 5.20 -12.67
N LEU A 44 -6.23 5.50 -11.36
CA LEU A 44 -5.93 4.54 -10.29
C LEU A 44 -7.18 4.22 -9.50
N VAL A 45 -7.48 2.94 -9.30
CA VAL A 45 -8.72 2.45 -8.67
C VAL A 45 -8.40 1.56 -7.46
N PHE A 46 -9.03 1.85 -6.32
CA PHE A 46 -9.00 1.04 -5.12
C PHE A 46 -10.41 0.53 -4.85
N LEU A 47 -10.62 -0.76 -5.11
CA LEU A 47 -11.94 -1.38 -5.15
C LEU A 47 -12.21 -2.23 -3.90
N SER A 48 -13.26 -1.88 -3.15
CA SER A 48 -13.73 -2.78 -2.09
C SER A 48 -14.09 -4.14 -2.66
N PRO A 49 -13.76 -5.23 -1.95
CA PRO A 49 -13.97 -6.57 -2.44
C PRO A 49 -15.43 -7.04 -2.25
N CYS A 50 -16.37 -6.11 -2.02
CA CYS A 50 -17.82 -6.32 -2.12
C CYS A 50 -18.33 -6.27 -3.57
N TYR A 51 -17.56 -5.67 -4.49
CA TYR A 51 -17.85 -5.65 -5.91
C TYR A 51 -17.22 -6.85 -6.63
N ASP A 52 -17.80 -7.27 -7.75
CA ASP A 52 -17.15 -8.19 -8.68
C ASP A 52 -15.97 -7.47 -9.37
N PRO A 53 -14.72 -7.91 -9.12
CA PRO A 53 -13.54 -7.21 -9.62
C PRO A 53 -13.43 -7.27 -11.15
N HIS A 54 -13.85 -8.38 -11.78
CA HIS A 54 -13.79 -8.53 -13.23
C HIS A 54 -14.81 -7.63 -13.93
N ARG A 55 -16.05 -7.61 -13.42
CA ARG A 55 -17.10 -6.74 -13.96
C ARG A 55 -16.75 -5.27 -13.78
N PHE A 56 -16.27 -4.89 -12.59
CA PHE A 56 -15.98 -3.50 -12.27
C PHE A 56 -14.88 -2.93 -13.17
N ILE A 57 -13.71 -3.60 -13.23
CA ILE A 57 -12.59 -3.08 -14.01
C ILE A 57 -12.89 -3.05 -15.51
N ALA A 58 -13.62 -4.04 -16.03
CA ALA A 58 -14.03 -4.07 -17.42
C ALA A 58 -14.97 -2.91 -17.76
N GLU A 59 -15.87 -2.55 -16.85
CA GLU A 59 -16.84 -1.47 -17.07
C GLU A 59 -16.18 -0.09 -16.97
N ILE A 60 -15.45 0.20 -15.89
CA ILE A 60 -14.81 1.52 -15.73
C ILE A 60 -13.79 1.82 -16.83
N THR A 61 -13.07 0.80 -17.32
CA THR A 61 -12.07 0.97 -18.39
C THR A 61 -12.71 1.44 -19.70
N ARG A 62 -13.98 1.07 -19.98
CA ARG A 62 -14.69 1.54 -21.18
C ARG A 62 -14.92 3.05 -21.21
N HIS A 63 -14.99 3.68 -20.04
CA HIS A 63 -15.19 5.14 -19.91
C HIS A 63 -13.90 5.95 -20.06
N PHE A 64 -12.73 5.29 -19.98
CA PHE A 64 -11.40 5.91 -20.04
C PHE A 64 -10.53 5.22 -21.11
N ALA A 65 -11.09 4.97 -22.29
CA ALA A 65 -10.48 4.10 -23.30
C ALA A 65 -9.07 4.52 -23.76
N ASP A 66 -8.75 5.81 -23.71
CA ASP A 66 -7.44 6.36 -24.11
C ASP A 66 -6.47 6.55 -22.93
N THR A 67 -6.85 6.10 -21.73
CA THR A 67 -6.07 6.30 -20.50
C THR A 67 -5.83 4.96 -19.79
N PRO A 68 -4.59 4.66 -19.35
CA PRO A 68 -4.35 3.49 -18.53
C PRO A 68 -5.21 3.49 -17.27
N VAL A 69 -6.04 2.46 -17.10
CA VAL A 69 -6.79 2.20 -15.86
C VAL A 69 -6.17 1.02 -15.14
N CYS A 70 -5.71 1.24 -13.92
CA CYS A 70 -5.13 0.20 -13.09
C CYS A 70 -5.46 0.38 -11.61
N GLY A 71 -5.06 -0.57 -10.76
CA GLY A 71 -5.47 -0.55 -9.37
C GLY A 71 -5.42 -1.90 -8.68
N CYS A 72 -6.12 -2.03 -7.56
CA CYS A 72 -6.25 -3.30 -6.85
C CYS A 72 -7.47 -3.35 -5.92
N THR A 73 -7.75 -4.53 -5.38
CA THR A 73 -8.69 -4.69 -4.26
C THR A 73 -8.06 -4.31 -2.92
N THR A 74 -8.89 -3.98 -1.94
CA THR A 74 -8.48 -3.33 -0.69
C THR A 74 -8.88 -4.10 0.57
N ALA A 75 -8.29 -3.74 1.71
CA ALA A 75 -8.76 -4.10 3.05
C ALA A 75 -9.57 -2.99 3.73
N GLY A 76 -10.16 -2.10 2.93
CA GLY A 76 -10.78 -0.83 3.34
C GLY A 76 -10.18 0.33 2.56
N GLU A 77 -10.91 1.43 2.47
CA GLU A 77 -10.55 2.57 1.62
C GLU A 77 -10.14 3.78 2.46
N LEU A 78 -9.20 4.57 1.93
CA LEU A 78 -8.90 5.90 2.44
C LEU A 78 -9.50 6.88 1.43
N ALA A 79 -10.63 7.47 1.79
CA ALA A 79 -11.43 8.32 0.92
C ALA A 79 -11.27 9.80 1.28
N PRO A 80 -11.73 10.74 0.42
CA PRO A 80 -11.69 12.18 0.72
C PRO A 80 -12.37 12.58 2.04
N ASP A 81 -13.32 11.78 2.53
CA ASP A 81 -14.04 11.96 3.78
C ASP A 81 -13.47 11.15 4.96
N GLY A 82 -12.32 10.47 4.78
CA GLY A 82 -11.61 9.71 5.81
C GLY A 82 -11.59 8.20 5.55
N TRP A 83 -11.48 7.41 6.61
CA TRP A 83 -11.52 5.95 6.52
C TRP A 83 -12.89 5.46 6.09
N ASP A 84 -12.88 4.40 5.28
CA ASP A 84 -14.10 3.85 4.75
C ASP A 84 -14.05 2.35 4.43
N GLU A 85 -15.24 1.78 4.21
CA GLU A 85 -15.45 0.40 3.80
C GLU A 85 -16.60 0.26 2.81
N ASN A 86 -16.57 -0.83 2.06
CA ASN A 86 -17.58 -1.17 1.04
C ASN A 86 -17.73 -0.08 -0.02
N SER A 87 -16.62 0.62 -0.32
CA SER A 87 -16.58 1.73 -1.25
C SER A 87 -15.57 1.49 -2.36
N VAL A 88 -15.60 2.33 -3.39
CA VAL A 88 -14.54 2.42 -4.37
C VAL A 88 -14.00 3.84 -4.36
N VAL A 89 -12.68 3.96 -4.37
CA VAL A 89 -11.97 5.23 -4.50
C VAL A 89 -11.21 5.21 -5.83
N ALA A 90 -11.40 6.25 -6.63
CA ALA A 90 -10.71 6.40 -7.90
C ALA A 90 -9.99 7.74 -7.96
N MET A 91 -8.80 7.75 -8.55
CA MET A 91 -7.98 8.93 -8.76
C MET A 91 -7.64 9.05 -10.25
N THR A 92 -7.70 10.26 -10.77
CA THR A 92 -7.25 10.58 -12.14
C THR A 92 -6.11 11.57 -12.07
N PHE A 93 -5.09 11.38 -12.91
CA PHE A 93 -3.89 12.20 -12.97
C PHE A 93 -3.88 12.96 -14.30
N SER A 94 -3.72 14.27 -14.29
CA SER A 94 -3.71 15.11 -15.50
C SER A 94 -2.39 14.98 -16.26
N GLN A 95 -2.45 14.90 -17.59
CA GLN A 95 -1.28 14.93 -18.47
C GLN A 95 -0.48 16.25 -18.38
N ALA A 96 -1.11 17.33 -17.89
CA ALA A 96 -0.42 18.61 -17.71
C ALA A 96 0.65 18.56 -16.60
N ASP A 97 0.45 17.72 -15.58
CA ASP A 97 1.34 17.63 -14.41
C ASP A 97 2.02 16.26 -14.29
N PHE A 98 1.50 15.22 -14.95
CA PHE A 98 1.95 13.84 -14.83
C PHE A 98 2.15 13.18 -16.19
N ASN A 99 3.15 12.33 -16.25
CA ASN A 99 3.27 11.27 -17.25
C ASN A 99 3.36 9.94 -16.51
N ALA A 100 2.67 8.91 -16.99
CA ALA A 100 2.64 7.61 -16.34
C ALA A 100 2.87 6.48 -17.34
N VAL A 101 3.67 5.50 -16.93
CA VAL A 101 3.83 4.22 -17.62
C VAL A 101 3.54 3.09 -16.63
N VAL A 102 2.81 2.07 -17.08
CA VAL A 102 2.34 0.98 -16.23
C VAL A 102 2.78 -0.35 -16.82
N ARG A 103 3.35 -1.23 -15.99
CA ARG A 103 3.74 -2.58 -16.39
C ARG A 103 3.18 -3.64 -15.44
N PRO A 104 2.37 -4.58 -15.93
CA PRO A 104 2.01 -5.75 -15.14
C PRO A 104 3.19 -6.74 -15.07
N ILE A 105 3.31 -7.38 -13.92
CA ILE A 105 4.18 -8.52 -13.65
C ILE A 105 3.23 -9.68 -13.35
N LEU A 106 3.13 -10.62 -14.27
CA LEU A 106 2.22 -11.77 -14.16
C LEU A 106 2.99 -13.02 -13.75
N ASN A 107 2.28 -14.03 -13.24
CA ASN A 107 2.84 -15.33 -12.87
C ASN A 107 3.91 -15.21 -11.77
N LEU A 108 3.59 -14.48 -10.69
CA LEU A 108 4.51 -14.25 -9.58
C LEU A 108 4.99 -15.54 -8.92
N ALA A 109 4.20 -16.60 -8.95
CA ALA A 109 4.58 -17.92 -8.46
C ALA A 109 5.93 -18.40 -9.05
N ASN A 110 6.22 -18.04 -10.31
CA ASN A 110 7.44 -18.37 -11.04
C ASN A 110 8.33 -17.13 -11.31
N PHE A 111 8.18 -16.06 -10.53
CA PHE A 111 8.97 -14.84 -10.71
C PHE A 111 10.43 -15.06 -10.32
N HIS A 112 11.35 -14.62 -11.19
CA HIS A 112 12.78 -14.59 -10.92
C HIS A 112 13.30 -13.14 -10.78
N VAL A 113 14.41 -12.97 -10.06
CA VAL A 113 15.01 -11.65 -9.83
C VAL A 113 15.41 -10.97 -11.15
N GLU A 114 15.81 -11.74 -12.15
CA GLU A 114 16.12 -11.26 -13.49
C GLU A 114 14.90 -10.65 -14.19
N ASP A 115 13.69 -11.20 -13.97
CA ASP A 115 12.45 -10.66 -14.53
C ASP A 115 12.17 -9.27 -13.99
N GLY A 116 12.26 -9.09 -12.67
CA GLY A 116 12.08 -7.79 -12.03
C GLY A 116 13.08 -6.76 -12.51
N ARG A 117 14.37 -7.13 -12.61
CA ARG A 117 15.41 -6.22 -13.09
C ARG A 117 15.17 -5.78 -14.53
N ARG A 118 14.79 -6.71 -15.40
CA ARG A 118 14.47 -6.43 -16.80
C ARG A 118 13.25 -5.51 -16.90
N ILE A 119 12.18 -5.85 -16.19
CA ILE A 119 10.92 -5.08 -16.18
C ILE A 119 11.15 -3.65 -15.69
N GLY A 120 11.85 -3.46 -14.57
CA GLY A 120 12.10 -2.13 -14.03
C GLY A 120 13.01 -1.29 -14.94
N SER A 121 14.04 -1.89 -15.54
CA SER A 121 14.88 -1.20 -16.52
C SER A 121 14.11 -0.81 -17.79
N GLU A 122 13.34 -1.73 -18.38
CA GLU A 122 12.51 -1.47 -19.55
C GLU A 122 11.52 -0.33 -19.29
N LEU A 123 10.79 -0.39 -18.17
CA LEU A 123 9.78 0.62 -17.83
C LEU A 123 10.41 1.98 -17.51
N ARG A 124 11.58 2.01 -16.86
CA ARG A 124 12.34 3.25 -16.65
C ARG A 124 12.73 3.89 -17.96
N HIS A 125 13.24 3.10 -18.92
CA HIS A 125 13.58 3.61 -20.25
C HIS A 125 12.35 4.09 -21.02
N GLU A 126 11.21 3.42 -20.87
CA GLU A 126 9.93 3.85 -21.42
C GLU A 126 9.51 5.22 -20.87
N LEU A 127 9.53 5.38 -19.54
CA LEU A 127 9.23 6.66 -18.88
C LEU A 127 10.15 7.78 -19.39
N LEU A 128 11.45 7.55 -19.45
CA LEU A 128 12.41 8.56 -19.93
C LEU A 128 12.14 9.01 -21.37
N ARG A 129 11.63 8.12 -22.23
CA ARG A 129 11.28 8.46 -23.62
C ARG A 129 10.02 9.30 -23.73
N THR A 130 9.07 9.12 -22.81
CA THR A 130 7.82 9.88 -22.79
C THR A 130 7.93 11.17 -21.97
N THR A 131 8.92 11.25 -21.06
CA THR A 131 9.11 12.38 -20.13
C THR A 131 9.55 13.69 -20.80
N SER A 132 9.95 13.68 -22.07
CA SER A 132 10.30 14.89 -22.83
C SER A 132 9.19 15.96 -22.88
N GLU A 133 7.95 15.60 -22.53
CA GLU A 133 6.79 16.48 -22.49
C GLU A 133 6.62 17.22 -21.14
N VAL A 134 7.16 16.70 -20.03
CA VAL A 134 7.05 17.30 -18.68
C VAL A 134 8.42 17.86 -18.27
N SER A 135 8.66 19.14 -18.57
CA SER A 135 9.95 19.80 -18.30
C SER A 135 10.27 19.84 -16.79
N GLY A 136 11.41 19.25 -16.40
CA GLY A 136 11.95 19.33 -15.03
C GLY A 136 11.26 18.44 -14.01
N GLY A 137 10.45 17.47 -14.44
CA GLY A 137 9.78 16.54 -13.54
C GLY A 137 10.72 15.52 -12.89
N ASN A 138 10.33 15.03 -11.71
CA ASN A 138 11.02 13.94 -11.03
C ASN A 138 10.13 12.68 -11.01
N PRO A 139 10.70 11.49 -11.22
CA PRO A 139 9.93 10.26 -11.19
C PRO A 139 9.79 9.65 -9.78
N PHE A 140 8.68 8.97 -9.54
CA PHE A 140 8.49 8.01 -8.46
C PHE A 140 7.73 6.78 -8.96
N GLY A 141 7.82 5.67 -8.23
CA GLY A 141 7.10 4.45 -8.55
C GLY A 141 6.06 4.08 -7.50
N LEU A 142 4.93 3.57 -7.97
CA LEU A 142 3.95 2.84 -7.17
C LEU A 142 4.05 1.35 -7.50
N VAL A 143 4.05 0.51 -6.46
CA VAL A 143 3.95 -0.94 -6.59
C VAL A 143 2.64 -1.42 -5.96
N LEU A 144 1.77 -2.03 -6.76
CA LEU A 144 0.57 -2.71 -6.25
C LEU A 144 0.73 -4.19 -6.52
N ILE A 145 0.62 -5.03 -5.50
CA ILE A 145 0.91 -6.47 -5.61
C ILE A 145 -0.20 -7.29 -4.99
N ASP A 146 -0.54 -8.44 -5.57
CA ASP A 146 -1.45 -9.41 -4.96
C ASP A 146 -0.95 -9.76 -3.55
N GLY A 147 -1.73 -9.42 -2.52
CA GLY A 147 -1.35 -9.61 -1.12
C GLY A 147 -1.37 -11.07 -0.65
N MET A 148 -1.72 -12.01 -1.52
CA MET A 148 -1.69 -13.46 -1.24
C MET A 148 -0.59 -14.19 -2.02
N CYS A 149 0.22 -13.47 -2.83
CA CYS A 149 1.23 -14.10 -3.69
C CYS A 149 2.45 -14.63 -2.92
N ARG A 150 2.79 -14.04 -1.77
CA ARG A 150 4.01 -14.34 -0.99
C ARG A 150 5.32 -14.11 -1.74
N ARG A 151 5.32 -13.16 -2.68
CA ARG A 151 6.47 -12.81 -3.52
C ARG A 151 6.88 -11.36 -3.37
N GLU A 152 6.31 -10.64 -2.41
CA GLU A 152 6.52 -9.20 -2.19
C GLU A 152 7.99 -8.85 -2.02
N GLU A 153 8.74 -9.54 -1.15
CA GLU A 153 10.16 -9.25 -0.93
C GLU A 153 11.00 -9.49 -2.19
N ALA A 154 10.74 -10.58 -2.92
CA ALA A 154 11.47 -10.93 -4.13
C ALA A 154 11.22 -9.89 -5.24
N VAL A 155 9.96 -9.50 -5.44
CA VAL A 155 9.57 -8.48 -6.42
C VAL A 155 10.19 -7.13 -6.04
N MET A 156 10.04 -6.69 -4.80
CA MET A 156 10.58 -5.39 -4.35
C MET A 156 12.09 -5.30 -4.46
N SER A 157 12.82 -6.35 -4.05
CA SER A 157 14.27 -6.41 -4.17
C SER A 157 14.72 -6.32 -5.64
N ALA A 158 14.05 -7.06 -6.53
CA ALA A 158 14.38 -7.10 -7.95
C ALA A 158 14.08 -5.78 -8.68
N LEU A 159 12.92 -5.18 -8.40
CA LEU A 159 12.53 -3.89 -8.99
C LEU A 159 13.45 -2.78 -8.51
N TYR A 160 13.66 -2.64 -7.20
CA TYR A 160 14.47 -1.57 -6.63
C TYR A 160 15.90 -1.56 -7.19
N ALA A 161 16.49 -2.74 -7.41
CA ALA A 161 17.83 -2.86 -7.99
C ALA A 161 17.97 -2.34 -9.44
N SER A 162 16.86 -2.09 -10.14
CA SER A 162 16.84 -1.67 -11.55
C SER A 162 16.32 -0.25 -11.81
N LEU A 163 15.78 0.38 -10.76
CA LEU A 163 15.14 1.69 -10.84
C LEU A 163 16.09 2.85 -10.48
N ASP A 164 17.39 2.58 -10.35
CA ASP A 164 18.42 3.56 -9.95
C ASP A 164 17.99 4.35 -8.69
N ASN A 165 17.72 5.64 -8.83
CA ASN A 165 17.34 6.54 -7.74
C ASN A 165 15.83 6.84 -7.69
N ILE A 166 15.01 6.19 -8.52
CA ILE A 166 13.56 6.41 -8.51
C ILE A 166 12.99 5.80 -7.22
N PRO A 167 12.46 6.61 -6.29
CA PRO A 167 11.88 6.08 -5.06
C PRO A 167 10.61 5.30 -5.40
N ILE A 168 10.41 4.16 -4.73
CA ILE A 168 9.22 3.33 -4.88
C ILE A 168 8.50 3.12 -3.55
N VAL A 169 7.17 3.14 -3.62
CA VAL A 169 6.27 2.93 -2.49
C VAL A 169 5.02 2.18 -2.96
N GLY A 170 4.21 1.61 -2.07
CA GLY A 170 3.04 0.86 -2.52
C GLY A 170 2.26 0.17 -1.42
N GLY A 171 1.22 -0.56 -1.86
CA GLY A 171 0.45 -1.47 -1.01
C GLY A 171 0.25 -2.86 -1.63
N SER A 172 0.26 -3.89 -0.79
CA SER A 172 -0.30 -5.21 -1.10
C SER A 172 -1.82 -5.14 -1.09
N ALA A 173 -2.44 -5.63 -2.15
CA ALA A 173 -3.89 -5.73 -2.29
C ALA A 173 -4.51 -6.54 -1.15
N GLY A 174 -5.77 -6.27 -0.84
CA GLY A 174 -6.52 -6.94 0.21
C GLY A 174 -7.90 -7.40 -0.25
N ASP A 175 -8.57 -8.20 0.57
CA ASP A 175 -9.98 -8.56 0.41
C ASP A 175 -10.76 -8.43 1.72
N GLY A 176 -10.55 -7.29 2.40
CA GLY A 176 -11.12 -7.00 3.71
C GLY A 176 -10.40 -7.79 4.80
N LEU A 177 -11.15 -8.51 5.62
CA LEU A 177 -10.62 -9.41 6.66
C LEU A 177 -10.64 -10.89 6.25
N ARG A 178 -10.87 -11.20 4.95
CA ARG A 178 -11.06 -12.57 4.48
C ARG A 178 -9.74 -13.32 4.28
N PHE A 179 -8.73 -12.65 3.74
CA PHE A 179 -7.43 -13.25 3.40
C PHE A 179 -7.56 -14.46 2.47
N GLU A 180 -8.47 -14.38 1.49
CA GLU A 180 -8.77 -15.51 0.60
C GLU A 180 -8.24 -15.28 -0.81
N ARG A 181 -8.53 -14.12 -1.40
CA ARG A 181 -8.15 -13.79 -2.78
C ARG A 181 -8.15 -12.30 -3.04
N THR A 182 -7.03 -11.77 -3.51
CA THR A 182 -6.88 -10.36 -3.86
C THR A 182 -6.60 -10.19 -5.35
N TRP A 183 -6.82 -8.98 -5.88
CA TRP A 183 -6.69 -8.73 -7.30
C TRP A 183 -5.94 -7.44 -7.57
N VAL A 184 -5.12 -7.47 -8.62
CA VAL A 184 -4.57 -6.26 -9.26
C VAL A 184 -5.23 -6.06 -10.62
N PHE A 185 -5.37 -4.80 -11.02
CA PHE A 185 -6.13 -4.41 -12.21
C PHE A 185 -5.23 -3.83 -13.27
N PHE A 186 -5.31 -4.36 -14.49
CA PHE A 186 -4.61 -3.80 -15.64
C PHE A 186 -5.31 -4.26 -16.93
N ASP A 187 -5.39 -3.34 -17.90
CA ASP A 187 -5.94 -3.60 -19.24
C ASP A 187 -7.38 -4.15 -19.19
N GLY A 188 -8.24 -3.52 -18.36
CA GLY A 188 -9.64 -3.92 -18.21
C GLY A 188 -9.85 -5.30 -17.61
N ARG A 189 -8.84 -5.88 -16.95
CA ARG A 189 -8.88 -7.23 -16.36
C ARG A 189 -8.37 -7.23 -14.92
N ALA A 190 -8.93 -8.13 -14.12
CA ALA A 190 -8.47 -8.43 -12.77
C ALA A 190 -7.59 -9.69 -12.79
N HIS A 191 -6.43 -9.61 -12.14
CA HIS A 191 -5.42 -10.65 -12.10
C HIS A 191 -5.07 -11.01 -10.65
N THR A 192 -4.97 -12.31 -10.38
CA THR A 192 -4.27 -12.86 -9.21
C THR A 192 -2.85 -13.24 -9.61
N ASP A 193 -1.99 -13.53 -8.64
CA ASP A 193 -0.59 -13.93 -8.87
C ASP A 193 0.15 -12.90 -9.74
N ALA A 194 -0.11 -11.62 -9.45
CA ALA A 194 0.32 -10.50 -10.27
C ALA A 194 0.66 -9.26 -9.44
N ALA A 195 1.50 -8.39 -10.01
CA ALA A 195 1.83 -7.07 -9.50
C ALA A 195 1.80 -6.03 -10.63
N LEU A 196 1.80 -4.76 -10.25
CA LEU A 196 1.93 -3.60 -11.11
C LEU A 196 3.11 -2.78 -10.66
N LEU A 197 4.00 -2.44 -11.58
CA LEU A 197 4.91 -1.33 -11.43
C LEU A 197 4.35 -0.16 -12.23
N ILE A 198 4.03 0.93 -11.54
CA ILE A 198 3.55 2.18 -12.13
C ILE A 198 4.66 3.21 -11.91
N LEU A 199 5.24 3.77 -12.95
CA LEU A 199 6.15 4.91 -12.80
C LEU A 199 5.43 6.18 -13.23
N LEU A 200 5.42 7.17 -12.34
CA LEU A 200 4.91 8.51 -12.63
C LEU A 200 6.07 9.49 -12.64
N ASN A 201 6.15 10.32 -13.67
CA ASN A 201 6.98 11.52 -13.69
C ASN A 201 6.08 12.74 -13.51
N THR A 202 6.41 13.63 -12.57
CA THR A 202 5.61 14.82 -12.29
C THR A 202 6.44 16.08 -12.17
N SER A 203 5.89 17.21 -12.64
CA SER A 203 6.43 18.56 -12.44
C SER A 203 6.17 19.09 -11.02
N LEU A 204 5.30 18.44 -10.24
CA LEU A 204 4.94 18.84 -8.89
C LEU A 204 5.99 18.39 -7.87
N PRO A 205 6.23 19.16 -6.80
CA PRO A 205 7.00 18.68 -5.67
C PRO A 205 6.33 17.41 -5.10
N PHE A 206 7.12 16.39 -4.78
CA PHE A 206 6.60 15.22 -4.09
C PHE A 206 7.59 14.68 -3.07
N ARG A 207 7.08 13.89 -2.13
CA ARG A 207 7.89 13.15 -1.16
C ARG A 207 7.30 11.78 -0.90
N VAL A 208 8.11 10.74 -1.08
CA VAL A 208 7.79 9.42 -0.51
C VAL A 208 8.10 9.44 0.98
N PHE A 209 7.23 8.82 1.79
CA PHE A 209 7.39 8.79 3.23
C PHE A 209 6.98 7.44 3.81
N LYS A 210 7.45 7.20 5.03
CA LYS A 210 7.13 6.05 5.86
C LYS A 210 6.88 6.52 7.28
N CYS A 211 5.83 6.01 7.92
CA CYS A 211 5.50 6.28 9.32
C CYS A 211 5.28 4.95 10.04
N ASP A 212 6.16 4.68 11.00
CA ASP A 212 6.03 3.58 11.95
C ASP A 212 5.58 4.15 13.31
N ASN A 213 4.91 3.35 14.13
CA ASN A 213 4.41 3.78 15.45
C ASN A 213 4.80 2.79 16.55
N PHE A 214 6.01 2.21 16.46
CA PHE A 214 6.49 1.20 17.41
C PHE A 214 7.94 1.45 17.82
N GLU A 215 8.21 1.17 19.08
CA GLU A 215 9.57 1.21 19.64
C GLU A 215 10.00 -0.18 20.12
N PRO A 216 11.23 -0.61 19.80
CA PRO A 216 11.74 -1.92 20.21
C PRO A 216 11.95 -1.97 21.73
N THR A 217 11.58 -3.09 22.34
CA THR A 217 11.96 -3.38 23.73
C THR A 217 13.29 -4.12 23.81
N THR A 218 13.70 -4.53 25.01
CA THR A 218 14.86 -5.40 25.23
C THR A 218 14.55 -6.89 25.02
N GLN A 219 13.28 -7.28 25.01
CA GLN A 219 12.84 -8.68 24.95
C GLN A 219 12.93 -9.20 23.52
N LYS A 220 13.61 -10.35 23.36
CA LYS A 220 13.92 -10.96 22.07
C LYS A 220 13.50 -12.43 22.04
N MET A 221 13.16 -12.89 20.84
CA MET A 221 12.90 -14.28 20.50
C MET A 221 13.68 -14.63 19.24
N VAL A 222 14.12 -15.88 19.13
CA VAL A 222 14.82 -16.39 17.94
C VAL A 222 13.90 -17.39 17.26
N VAL A 223 13.73 -17.24 15.94
CA VAL A 223 13.07 -18.25 15.11
C VAL A 223 13.95 -19.50 15.06
N THR A 224 13.52 -20.60 15.67
CA THR A 224 14.31 -21.85 15.74
C THR A 224 13.86 -22.90 14.74
N GLU A 225 12.57 -22.91 14.37
CA GLU A 225 12.06 -23.76 13.28
C GLU A 225 11.01 -22.99 12.47
N ALA A 226 11.14 -23.01 11.14
CA ALA A 226 10.20 -22.37 10.24
C ALA A 226 10.01 -23.09 8.90
N ASP A 227 8.79 -23.00 8.37
CA ASP A 227 8.52 -23.17 6.95
C ASP A 227 8.61 -21.80 6.26
N ILE A 228 9.78 -21.53 5.67
CA ILE A 228 10.12 -20.25 5.03
C ILE A 228 9.20 -19.96 3.84
N GLU A 229 8.89 -20.98 3.03
CA GLU A 229 8.05 -20.82 1.83
C GLU A 229 6.60 -20.49 2.20
N GLN A 230 6.10 -21.08 3.28
CA GLN A 230 4.75 -20.82 3.76
C GLN A 230 4.65 -19.63 4.72
N ARG A 231 5.78 -19.01 5.09
CA ARG A 231 5.89 -17.95 6.12
C ARG A 231 5.33 -18.41 7.47
N VAL A 232 5.62 -19.64 7.87
CA VAL A 232 5.13 -20.23 9.13
C VAL A 232 6.29 -20.46 10.08
N VAL A 233 6.24 -19.82 11.25
CA VAL A 233 7.15 -20.07 12.36
C VAL A 233 6.52 -21.11 13.27
N LYS A 234 7.18 -22.25 13.44
CA LYS A 234 6.71 -23.34 14.31
C LYS A 234 7.28 -23.22 15.71
N GLU A 235 8.53 -22.79 15.80
CA GLU A 235 9.22 -22.63 17.08
C GLU A 235 9.89 -21.26 17.23
N LEU A 236 9.77 -20.71 18.44
CA LEU A 236 10.52 -19.56 18.92
C LEU A 236 11.27 -19.99 20.17
N ASN A 237 12.57 -19.71 20.24
CA ASN A 237 13.43 -20.10 21.38
C ASN A 237 13.37 -21.61 21.74
N ALA A 238 13.20 -22.49 20.75
CA ALA A 238 12.98 -23.94 20.91
C ALA A 238 11.71 -24.30 21.73
N GLU A 239 10.71 -23.43 21.69
CA GLU A 239 9.38 -23.62 22.28
C GLU A 239 8.30 -23.38 21.22
N PRO A 240 7.07 -23.92 21.40
CA PRO A 240 5.97 -23.68 20.46
C PRO A 240 5.75 -22.18 20.23
N ALA A 241 5.73 -21.76 18.96
CA ALA A 241 5.80 -20.35 18.57
C ALA A 241 4.72 -19.48 19.25
N ALA A 242 3.46 -19.90 19.23
CA ALA A 242 2.38 -19.14 19.87
C ALA A 242 2.58 -18.98 21.39
N ALA A 243 3.03 -20.03 22.08
CA ALA A 243 3.21 -20.00 23.53
C ALA A 243 4.37 -19.09 23.94
N GLU A 244 5.50 -19.16 23.23
CA GLU A 244 6.64 -18.29 23.50
C GLU A 244 6.36 -16.84 23.13
N TYR A 245 5.68 -16.60 22.00
CA TYR A 245 5.21 -15.26 21.64
C TYR A 245 4.35 -14.66 22.75
N SER A 246 3.28 -15.36 23.18
CA SER A 246 2.39 -14.91 24.26
C SER A 246 3.16 -14.57 25.54
N ARG A 247 4.13 -15.41 25.93
CA ARG A 247 4.98 -15.18 27.09
C ARG A 247 5.84 -13.92 26.92
N ALA A 248 6.45 -13.73 25.75
CA ALA A 248 7.34 -12.61 25.47
C ALA A 248 6.61 -11.26 25.41
N VAL A 249 5.38 -11.22 24.88
CA VAL A 249 4.56 -10.00 24.83
C VAL A 249 3.66 -9.80 26.05
N GLY A 250 3.67 -10.74 27.00
CA GLY A 250 2.92 -10.64 28.25
C GLY A 250 1.41 -10.90 28.13
N ILE A 251 0.98 -11.62 27.10
CA ILE A 251 -0.42 -12.01 26.90
C ILE A 251 -0.67 -13.32 27.64
N ILE A 252 -1.51 -13.27 28.69
CA ILE A 252 -1.90 -14.43 29.52
C ILE A 252 -3.40 -14.68 29.33
N ASP A 253 -3.79 -15.93 29.05
CA ASP A 253 -5.19 -16.39 28.92
C ASP A 253 -6.05 -15.67 27.86
N ALA A 254 -5.46 -14.80 27.03
CA ALA A 254 -6.16 -14.18 25.91
C ALA A 254 -6.00 -15.00 24.64
N LYS A 255 -7.04 -14.97 23.80
CA LYS A 255 -6.99 -15.58 22.49
C LYS A 255 -6.07 -14.76 21.59
N LEU A 256 -5.08 -15.41 20.98
CA LEU A 256 -4.29 -14.80 19.92
C LEU A 256 -5.16 -14.63 18.67
N ASP A 257 -5.55 -13.39 18.40
CA ASP A 257 -6.37 -12.98 17.27
C ASP A 257 -5.74 -11.78 16.55
N PRO A 258 -6.28 -11.35 15.38
CA PRO A 258 -5.69 -10.25 14.62
C PRO A 258 -5.53 -8.94 15.41
N PHE A 259 -6.43 -8.65 16.34
CA PHE A 259 -6.36 -7.49 17.23
C PHE A 259 -5.15 -7.60 18.19
N SER A 260 -4.96 -8.77 18.80
CA SER A 260 -3.81 -9.05 19.65
C SER A 260 -2.48 -8.84 18.92
N PHE A 261 -2.36 -9.34 17.67
CA PHE A 261 -1.15 -9.16 16.86
C PHE A 261 -0.94 -7.71 16.40
N ALA A 262 -2.03 -6.97 16.14
CA ALA A 262 -1.98 -5.56 15.79
C ALA A 262 -1.37 -4.70 16.90
N SER A 263 -1.70 -4.99 18.16
CA SER A 263 -1.20 -4.24 19.32
C SER A 263 0.13 -4.72 19.90
N HIS A 264 0.63 -5.90 19.49
CA HIS A 264 1.87 -6.48 20.01
C HIS A 264 2.82 -6.91 18.87
N PRO A 265 3.35 -5.96 18.08
CA PRO A 265 4.25 -6.27 16.99
C PRO A 265 5.57 -6.87 17.46
N VAL A 266 6.18 -7.60 16.54
CA VAL A 266 7.58 -8.02 16.61
C VAL A 266 8.36 -7.37 15.48
N LEU A 267 9.61 -6.99 15.78
CA LEU A 267 10.47 -6.23 14.89
C LEU A 267 11.75 -7.02 14.58
N VAL A 268 12.24 -6.90 13.36
CA VAL A 268 13.58 -7.34 12.96
C VAL A 268 14.48 -6.11 12.77
N ARG A 269 15.78 -6.25 13.08
CA ARG A 269 16.76 -5.19 12.87
C ARG A 269 17.58 -5.44 11.62
N VAL A 270 17.48 -4.56 10.63
CA VAL A 270 18.20 -4.64 9.34
C VAL A 270 18.86 -3.30 9.06
N GLY A 271 20.16 -3.30 8.74
CA GLY A 271 20.88 -2.06 8.39
C GLY A 271 20.87 -1.00 9.50
N GLY A 272 20.73 -1.40 10.77
CA GLY A 272 20.65 -0.50 11.92
C GLY A 272 19.23 -0.08 12.31
N SER A 273 18.25 -0.22 11.42
CA SER A 273 16.84 0.16 11.59
C SER A 273 15.95 -1.02 11.94
N TYR A 274 14.80 -0.75 12.57
CA TYR A 274 13.80 -1.76 12.90
C TYR A 274 12.65 -1.78 11.88
N TYR A 275 12.14 -2.97 11.60
CA TYR A 275 11.02 -3.21 10.69
C TYR A 275 10.09 -4.24 11.31
N ALA A 276 8.78 -4.01 11.26
CA ALA A 276 7.84 -4.98 11.79
C ALA A 276 7.80 -6.25 10.93
N ARG A 277 7.51 -7.36 11.62
CA ARG A 277 7.20 -8.66 11.04
C ARG A 277 5.84 -9.08 11.57
N SER A 278 4.81 -8.76 10.81
CA SER A 278 3.45 -8.92 11.28
C SER A 278 2.97 -10.36 11.22
N ILE A 279 2.39 -10.81 12.33
CA ILE A 279 1.74 -12.11 12.44
C ILE A 279 0.31 -11.98 11.90
N GLN A 280 -0.06 -12.85 10.97
CA GLN A 280 -1.40 -12.94 10.40
C GLN A 280 -2.35 -13.69 11.32
N ARG A 281 -1.94 -14.89 11.75
CA ARG A 281 -2.76 -15.77 12.58
C ARG A 281 -1.92 -16.81 13.31
N VAL A 282 -2.54 -17.44 14.31
CA VAL A 282 -2.10 -18.71 14.88
C VAL A 282 -2.80 -19.86 14.17
N ASP A 283 -2.04 -20.85 13.70
CA ASP A 283 -2.57 -22.09 13.11
C ASP A 283 -2.98 -23.08 14.23
N PRO A 284 -3.83 -24.09 13.97
CA PRO A 284 -4.35 -24.98 15.01
C PRO A 284 -3.30 -25.77 15.81
N ASP A 285 -2.11 -25.93 15.25
CA ASP A 285 -0.96 -26.60 15.89
C ASP A 285 -0.12 -25.66 16.77
N GLY A 286 -0.49 -24.38 16.86
CA GLY A 286 0.23 -23.37 17.63
C GLY A 286 1.37 -22.69 16.86
N SER A 287 1.55 -22.99 15.57
CA SER A 287 2.47 -22.25 14.72
C SER A 287 1.91 -20.86 14.35
N LEU A 288 2.80 -19.91 14.07
CA LEU A 288 2.46 -18.53 13.73
C LEU A 288 2.71 -18.27 12.25
N ARG A 289 1.70 -17.82 11.53
CA ARG A 289 1.80 -17.43 10.12
C ARG A 289 2.04 -15.94 10.01
N PHE A 290 2.99 -15.53 9.17
CA PHE A 290 3.41 -14.14 8.99
C PHE A 290 2.98 -13.58 7.62
N PHE A 291 2.76 -12.27 7.56
CA PHE A 291 2.53 -11.54 6.30
C PHE A 291 3.78 -11.37 5.46
N CYS A 292 4.96 -11.52 6.05
CA CYS A 292 6.25 -11.21 5.45
C CYS A 292 7.25 -12.36 5.65
N ALA A 293 8.37 -12.29 4.92
CA ALA A 293 9.43 -13.27 4.98
C ALA A 293 10.02 -13.39 6.39
N ILE A 294 10.23 -14.65 6.78
CA ILE A 294 10.82 -15.11 8.03
C ILE A 294 11.87 -16.17 7.67
N ASP A 295 12.95 -16.23 8.45
CA ASP A 295 14.04 -17.18 8.27
C ASP A 295 14.41 -17.79 9.62
N GLU A 296 14.89 -19.02 9.61
CA GLU A 296 15.51 -19.63 10.79
C GLU A 296 16.75 -18.83 11.23
N GLY A 297 16.89 -18.65 12.54
CA GLY A 297 17.91 -17.80 13.14
C GLY A 297 17.57 -16.30 13.15
N MET A 298 16.44 -15.88 12.58
CA MET A 298 15.99 -14.49 12.66
C MET A 298 15.70 -14.12 14.12
N VAL A 299 16.22 -12.96 14.55
CA VAL A 299 15.96 -12.41 15.89
C VAL A 299 14.81 -11.43 15.82
N LEU A 300 13.70 -11.78 16.46
CA LEU A 300 12.52 -10.97 16.64
C LEU A 300 12.61 -10.22 17.96
N THR A 301 12.48 -8.90 17.93
CA THR A 301 12.43 -8.02 19.10
C THR A 301 10.98 -7.62 19.33
N THR A 302 10.43 -7.84 20.52
CA THR A 302 9.08 -7.33 20.82
C THR A 302 9.07 -5.81 20.82
N ALA A 303 7.91 -5.19 20.59
CA ALA A 303 7.79 -3.75 20.55
C ALA A 303 6.60 -3.24 21.36
N THR A 304 6.71 -1.99 21.79
CA THR A 304 5.63 -1.22 22.40
C THR A 304 5.06 -0.23 21.39
N SER A 305 3.74 -0.14 21.34
CA SER A 305 3.04 0.87 20.54
C SER A 305 3.30 2.27 21.07
N CYS A 306 3.75 3.15 20.19
CA CYS A 306 3.72 4.59 20.38
C CYS A 306 2.37 5.15 19.90
N SER A 307 2.13 6.44 20.18
CA SER A 307 0.89 7.11 19.73
C SER A 307 0.76 7.05 18.21
N LEU A 308 -0.20 6.24 17.72
CA LEU A 308 -0.51 6.11 16.30
C LEU A 308 -0.88 7.45 15.66
N VAL A 309 -1.76 8.20 16.32
CA VAL A 309 -2.19 9.53 15.88
C VAL A 309 -1.03 10.52 15.92
N GLY A 310 -0.22 10.49 16.99
CA GLY A 310 0.94 11.37 17.16
C GLY A 310 1.97 11.16 16.05
N ALA A 311 2.43 9.92 15.88
CA ALA A 311 3.40 9.55 14.85
C ALA A 311 2.91 9.92 13.44
N THR A 312 1.62 9.72 13.15
CA THR A 312 1.06 10.06 11.84
C THR A 312 0.96 11.57 11.63
N ARG A 313 0.62 12.33 12.68
CA ARG A 313 0.62 13.81 12.64
C ARG A 313 2.02 14.37 12.40
N ASP A 314 3.02 13.80 13.06
CA ASP A 314 4.43 14.19 12.91
C ASP A 314 4.93 13.90 11.50
N ALA A 315 4.59 12.74 10.93
CA ALA A 315 4.92 12.41 9.54
C ALA A 315 4.34 13.41 8.53
N PHE A 316 3.10 13.88 8.74
CA PHE A 316 2.50 14.92 7.90
C PHE A 316 3.17 16.28 8.08
N ALA A 317 3.60 16.62 9.31
CA ALA A 317 4.34 17.85 9.56
C ALA A 317 5.71 17.82 8.87
N GLU A 318 6.48 16.75 9.05
CA GLU A 318 7.78 16.55 8.42
C GLU A 318 7.67 16.63 6.88
N THR A 319 6.65 16.02 6.30
CA THR A 319 6.46 16.06 4.86
C THR A 319 6.17 17.48 4.36
N ARG A 320 5.35 18.26 5.08
CA ARG A 320 5.12 19.68 4.75
C ARG A 320 6.38 20.52 4.90
N ASP A 321 7.21 20.24 5.89
CA ASP A 321 8.48 20.97 6.06
C ASP A 321 9.44 20.69 4.89
N GLN A 322 9.35 19.52 4.27
CA GLN A 322 10.22 19.11 3.16
C GLN A 322 9.76 19.62 1.78
N ILE A 323 8.45 19.63 1.50
CA ILE A 323 7.92 19.98 0.16
C ILE A 323 6.94 21.17 0.14
N GLY A 324 6.70 21.80 1.29
CA GLY A 324 5.76 22.91 1.43
C GLY A 324 4.30 22.44 1.52
N ASP A 325 3.39 23.23 0.93
CA ASP A 325 1.97 22.91 0.93
C ASP A 325 1.67 21.60 0.19
N VAL A 326 1.21 20.60 0.93
CA VAL A 326 0.76 19.33 0.38
C VAL A 326 -0.69 19.47 -0.12
N SER A 327 -0.91 19.06 -1.36
CA SER A 327 -2.23 19.03 -1.98
C SER A 327 -3.05 17.82 -1.56
N LEU A 328 -2.42 16.64 -1.52
CA LEU A 328 -2.99 15.36 -1.09
C LEU A 328 -1.88 14.35 -0.79
N TYR A 329 -2.24 13.27 -0.11
CA TYR A 329 -1.39 12.11 0.09
C TYR A 329 -2.01 10.90 -0.61
N ILE A 330 -1.21 10.17 -1.40
CA ILE A 330 -1.55 8.82 -1.85
C ILE A 330 -1.03 7.85 -0.79
N GLY A 331 -1.94 7.27 -0.02
CA GLY A 331 -1.64 6.52 1.20
C GLY A 331 -1.86 5.01 1.10
N PHE A 332 -0.97 4.23 1.68
CA PHE A 332 -1.06 2.79 1.84
C PHE A 332 -0.89 2.46 3.32
N GLU A 333 -1.99 2.15 3.99
CA GLU A 333 -2.02 1.97 5.45
C GLU A 333 -2.23 0.50 5.83
N CYS A 334 -1.35 -0.07 6.65
CA CYS A 334 -1.49 -1.48 7.00
C CYS A 334 -2.82 -1.76 7.68
N LEU A 335 -3.50 -2.84 7.30
CA LEU A 335 -4.71 -3.29 7.98
C LEU A 335 -4.49 -3.45 9.49
N LEU A 336 -3.31 -3.90 9.92
CA LEU A 336 -3.02 -4.05 11.36
C LEU A 336 -2.94 -2.69 12.08
N ARG A 337 -2.57 -1.60 11.42
CA ARG A 337 -2.65 -0.25 12.02
C ARG A 337 -4.10 0.20 12.17
N ARG A 338 -4.97 -0.17 11.24
CA ARG A 338 -6.41 0.03 11.37
C ARG A 338 -6.99 -0.76 12.54
N LEU A 339 -6.67 -2.06 12.65
CA LEU A 339 -7.16 -2.92 13.73
C LEU A 339 -6.65 -2.45 15.11
N ASP A 340 -5.39 -1.99 15.20
CA ASP A 340 -4.85 -1.40 16.42
C ASP A 340 -5.60 -0.11 16.81
N ALA A 341 -5.92 0.74 15.84
CA ALA A 341 -6.74 1.94 16.08
C ALA A 341 -8.16 1.59 16.54
N GLU A 342 -8.79 0.57 15.97
CA GLU A 342 -10.12 0.10 16.36
C GLU A 342 -10.12 -0.44 17.79
N GLN A 343 -9.12 -1.27 18.13
CA GLN A 343 -8.95 -1.80 19.49
C GLN A 343 -8.80 -0.69 20.53
N HIS A 344 -8.07 0.37 20.19
CA HIS A 344 -7.83 1.52 21.06
C HIS A 344 -8.86 2.66 20.90
N GLN A 345 -9.94 2.46 20.15
CA GLN A 345 -11.01 3.45 19.92
C GLN A 345 -10.53 4.76 19.26
N LEU A 346 -9.44 4.68 18.48
CA LEU A 346 -8.83 5.80 17.77
C LEU A 346 -9.34 5.97 16.32
N SER A 347 -10.20 5.08 15.82
CA SER A 347 -10.64 5.09 14.41
C SER A 347 -11.23 6.42 13.96
N ARG A 348 -12.02 7.08 14.82
CA ARG A 348 -12.59 8.40 14.50
C ARG A 348 -11.53 9.48 14.39
N GLU A 349 -10.56 9.49 15.31
CA GLU A 349 -9.48 10.46 15.32
C GLU A 349 -8.54 10.26 14.12
N MET A 350 -8.22 9.01 13.79
CA MET A 350 -7.43 8.65 12.61
C MET A 350 -8.15 9.03 11.31
N SER A 351 -9.43 8.69 11.17
CA SER A 351 -10.24 9.03 10.00
C SER A 351 -10.31 10.55 9.80
N GLU A 352 -10.52 11.31 10.88
CA GLU A 352 -10.53 12.77 10.84
C GLU A 352 -9.16 13.36 10.48
N LEU A 353 -8.06 12.82 11.03
CA LEU A 353 -6.71 13.24 10.68
C LEU A 353 -6.43 13.01 9.19
N TYR A 354 -6.85 11.87 8.63
CA TYR A 354 -6.67 11.52 7.22
C TYR A 354 -7.50 12.43 6.33
N ARG A 355 -8.76 12.70 6.70
CA ARG A 355 -9.65 13.64 6.02
C ARG A 355 -9.06 15.05 5.96
N GLN A 356 -8.57 15.56 7.09
CA GLN A 356 -7.96 16.90 7.18
C GLN A 356 -6.71 17.04 6.29
N ASN A 357 -5.91 15.98 6.18
CA ASN A 357 -4.70 15.97 5.35
C ASN A 357 -4.96 15.50 3.91
N ARG A 358 -6.20 15.15 3.56
CA ARG A 358 -6.61 14.67 2.23
C ARG A 358 -5.82 13.42 1.80
N VAL A 359 -5.77 12.45 2.70
CA VAL A 359 -5.20 11.13 2.41
C VAL A 359 -6.20 10.34 1.59
N VAL A 360 -5.75 9.84 0.44
CA VAL A 360 -6.54 9.03 -0.49
C VAL A 360 -5.75 7.78 -0.83
N GLY A 361 -6.38 6.62 -0.83
CA GLY A 361 -5.62 5.38 -0.76
C GLY A 361 -6.45 4.19 -0.31
N PHE A 362 -5.78 3.23 0.32
CA PHE A 362 -6.45 2.06 0.87
C PHE A 362 -5.69 1.42 2.04
N HIS A 363 -6.42 0.59 2.78
CA HIS A 363 -5.85 -0.30 3.77
C HIS A 363 -5.31 -1.58 3.11
N THR A 364 -4.10 -1.99 3.45
CA THR A 364 -3.33 -3.01 2.71
C THR A 364 -3.12 -4.29 3.55
N TYR A 365 -2.62 -5.35 2.92
CA TYR A 365 -2.03 -6.51 3.63
C TYR A 365 -0.53 -6.37 3.92
N GLY A 366 0.03 -5.20 3.63
CA GLY A 366 1.41 -4.81 3.84
C GLY A 366 1.83 -3.77 2.81
N GLU A 367 2.96 -3.13 3.06
CA GLU A 367 3.42 -1.97 2.31
C GLU A 367 4.72 -2.25 1.59
N GLN A 368 4.98 -1.44 0.58
CA GLN A 368 6.22 -1.44 -0.18
C GLN A 368 6.93 -0.12 0.09
N PHE A 369 8.22 -0.16 0.45
CA PHE A 369 9.00 1.06 0.64
C PHE A 369 10.48 0.81 0.33
N GLY A 370 11.00 1.46 -0.71
CA GLY A 370 12.36 1.19 -1.19
C GLY A 370 12.50 -0.26 -1.66
N SER A 371 13.50 -0.99 -1.18
CA SER A 371 13.72 -2.40 -1.52
C SER A 371 12.92 -3.39 -0.67
N MET A 372 12.07 -2.92 0.24
CA MET A 372 11.50 -3.74 1.30
C MET A 372 9.98 -3.89 1.17
N HIS A 373 9.52 -5.09 1.51
CA HIS A 373 8.16 -5.29 2.01
C HIS A 373 8.15 -5.06 3.52
N VAL A 374 7.26 -4.21 4.00
CA VAL A 374 7.09 -3.87 5.41
C VAL A 374 5.63 -4.07 5.81
N ASN A 375 5.36 -4.18 7.10
CA ASN A 375 4.01 -4.29 7.62
C ASN A 375 3.87 -3.35 8.83
N GLN A 376 2.64 -3.15 9.29
CA GLN A 376 2.35 -2.28 10.44
C GLN A 376 2.95 -0.88 10.27
N THR A 377 2.93 -0.41 9.03
CA THR A 377 3.50 0.86 8.61
C THR A 377 2.47 1.63 7.78
N PHE A 378 2.50 2.95 7.87
CA PHE A 378 1.85 3.82 6.89
C PHE A 378 2.90 4.29 5.87
N THR A 379 2.70 4.00 4.59
CA THR A 379 3.55 4.51 3.52
C THR A 379 2.76 5.35 2.54
N GLY A 380 3.43 6.19 1.77
CA GLY A 380 2.76 6.89 0.70
C GLY A 380 3.62 7.89 -0.04
N VAL A 381 2.94 8.65 -0.91
CA VAL A 381 3.50 9.80 -1.62
C VAL A 381 2.68 11.03 -1.27
N ALA A 382 3.33 12.07 -0.78
CA ALA A 382 2.74 13.39 -0.70
C ALA A 382 2.96 14.13 -2.02
N ILE A 383 1.90 14.71 -2.57
CA ILE A 383 1.94 15.53 -3.78
C ILE A 383 1.74 16.99 -3.37
N GLY A 384 2.71 17.84 -3.68
CA GLY A 384 2.70 19.27 -3.41
C GLY A 384 1.74 20.05 -4.30
N ARG A 385 1.73 21.38 -4.15
CA ARG A 385 1.01 22.28 -5.05
C ARG A 385 1.82 22.63 -6.29
N ARG A 386 1.13 22.97 -7.39
CA ARG A 386 1.76 23.66 -8.53
C ARG A 386 2.55 24.86 -8.02
N PRO A 387 3.85 24.99 -8.38
CA PRO A 387 4.62 26.18 -8.06
C PRO A 387 3.91 27.41 -8.65
N THR A 388 3.69 28.43 -7.82
CA THR A 388 3.07 29.71 -8.22
C THR A 388 4.05 30.62 -8.94
#